data_AF-A0A958P4Y0-F1
#
_entry.id   AF-A0A958P4Y0-F1
#
_cell.length_a   1.000
_cell.length_b   1.000
_cell.length_c   1.000
_cell.angle_alpha   90.00
_cell.angle_beta   90.00
_cell.angle_gamma   90.00
#
_symmetry.space_group_name_H-M   'P 1'
#
loop_
_entity.id
_entity.type
_entity.pdbx_description
1 polymer ?
#
loop_
_entity_poly.entity_id
_entity_poly.type
_entity_poly.pdbx_seq_one_letter_code
_entity_poly.pdbx_strand_id
1 'polypeptide(L)' 'ALRMVDALQHLEENGEVCPANWSKGKAGLNATHEGIANYLSTH' A
#
# COMPACT_ATOMS: atom_id res chain seq x y z
N ALA A 1 15.06 -1.40 8.61
CA ALA A 1 15.47 -0.59 7.45
C ALA A 1 14.85 -1.10 6.14
N LEU A 2 14.99 -2.40 5.81
CA LEU A 2 14.49 -2.99 4.55
C LEU A 2 13.01 -2.69 4.24
N ARG A 3 12.11 -2.77 5.24
CA ARG A 3 10.67 -2.53 5.06
C ARG A 3 10.32 -1.18 4.40
N MET A 4 11.08 -0.12 4.71
CA MET A 4 10.81 1.21 4.12
C MET A 4 11.28 1.28 2.68
N VAL A 5 12.38 0.59 2.35
CA VAL A 5 12.90 0.49 0.98
C VAL A 5 11.93 -0.32 0.12
N ASP A 6 11.46 -1.48 0.62
CA ASP A 6 10.46 -2.30 -0.07
C ASP A 6 9.16 -1.50 -0.31
N ALA A 7 8.72 -0.69 0.66
CA ALA A 7 7.52 0.13 0.55
C ALA A 7 7.69 1.26 -0.47
N LEU A 8 8.88 1.86 -0.54
CA LEU A 8 9.20 2.88 -1.53
C LEU A 8 9.20 2.29 -2.95
N GLN A 9 9.84 1.13 -3.14
CA GLN A 9 9.85 0.43 -4.42
C GLN A 9 8.45 0.04 -4.87
N HIS A 10 7.60 -0.48 -3.95
CA HIS A 10 6.21 -0.81 -4.27
C HIS A 10 5.42 0.40 -4.78
N LEU A 11 5.60 1.56 -4.13
CA LEU A 11 4.98 2.81 -4.56
C LEU A 11 5.47 3.26 -5.94
N GLU A 12 6.78 3.21 -6.18
CA GLU A 12 7.39 3.62 -7.46
C GLU A 12 6.95 2.70 -8.62
N GLU A 13 6.83 1.39 -8.37
CA GLU A 13 6.47 0.39 -9.39
C GLU A 13 4.96 0.33 -9.66
N ASN A 14 4.12 0.43 -8.62
CA ASN A 14 2.67 0.18 -8.73
C ASN A 14 1.82 1.45 -8.60
N GLY A 15 2.39 2.56 -8.11
CA GLY A 15 1.64 3.79 -7.81
C GLY A 15 0.71 3.67 -6.59
N GLU A 16 0.83 2.60 -5.81
CA GLU A 16 0.01 2.34 -4.63
C GLU A 16 0.73 2.75 -3.35
N VAL A 17 0.01 3.36 -2.42
CA VAL A 17 0.56 3.71 -1.12
C VAL A 17 0.54 2.51 -0.16
N CYS A 18 1.52 2.43 0.72
CA CYS A 18 1.65 1.33 1.66
C CYS A 18 0.91 1.62 2.98
N PRO A 19 -0.13 0.85 3.37
CA PRO A 19 -0.84 1.02 4.64
C PRO A 19 0.04 0.72 5.86
N ALA A 20 -0.46 1.01 7.06
CA ALA A 20 0.25 0.73 8.30
C ALA A 20 0.62 -0.76 8.42
N ASN A 21 1.85 -1.05 8.85
CA ASN A 21 2.40 -2.42 8.94
C ASN A 21 2.40 -3.22 7.61
N TRP A 22 2.43 -2.51 6.48
CA TRP A 22 2.66 -3.13 5.18
C TRP A 22 4.03 -3.82 5.11
N SER A 23 4.07 -4.96 4.42
CA SER A 23 5.24 -5.78 4.14
C SER A 23 5.15 -6.28 2.70
N LYS A 24 6.31 -6.55 2.08
CA LYS A 24 6.39 -7.06 0.71
C LYS A 24 5.42 -8.21 0.45
N GLY A 25 4.66 -8.13 -0.65
CA GLY A 25 3.64 -9.11 -1.04
C GLY A 25 2.24 -8.87 -0.44
N LYS A 26 2.07 -7.90 0.46
CA LYS A 26 0.74 -7.44 0.89
C LYS A 26 0.15 -6.46 -0.10
N ALA A 27 -1.17 -6.38 -0.14
CA ALA A 27 -1.91 -5.39 -0.93
C ALA A 27 -1.49 -3.96 -0.54
N GLY A 28 -1.23 -3.13 -1.55
CA GLY A 28 -1.15 -1.69 -1.38
C GLY A 28 -2.53 -1.06 -1.25
N LEU A 29 -2.56 0.25 -1.14
CA LEU A 29 -3.76 1.07 -1.06
C LEU A 29 -3.73 2.08 -2.20
N ASN A 30 -4.82 2.17 -2.95
CA ASN A 30 -4.98 3.24 -3.91
C ASN A 30 -5.35 4.54 -3.17
N ALA A 31 -4.57 5.61 -3.38
CA ALA A 31 -4.71 6.89 -2.69
C ALA A 31 -5.88 7.76 -3.21
N THR A 32 -7.05 7.13 -3.37
CA THR A 32 -8.31 7.74 -3.81
C THR A 32 -9.40 7.49 -2.78
N HIS A 33 -10.46 8.30 -2.80
CA HIS A 33 -11.60 8.13 -1.89
C HIS A 33 -12.22 6.73 -2.01
N GLU A 34 -12.38 6.25 -3.24
CA GLU A 34 -12.89 4.91 -3.53
C GLU A 34 -11.91 3.82 -3.08
N GLY A 35 -10.61 3.99 -3.34
CA GLY A 35 -9.57 3.05 -2.89
C GLY A 35 -9.56 2.87 -1.38
N ILE A 36 -9.69 3.96 -0.62
CA ILE A 36 -9.76 3.93 0.84
C ILE A 36 -11.06 3.26 1.31
N ALA A 37 -12.21 3.61 0.73
CA ALA A 37 -13.49 3.01 1.10
C ALA A 37 -13.50 1.49 0.86
N ASN A 38 -12.97 1.04 -0.27
CA ASN A 38 -12.86 -0.38 -0.60
C ASN A 38 -11.89 -1.11 0.35
N TYR A 39 -10.70 -0.55 0.59
CA TYR A 39 -9.72 -1.15 1.50
C TYR A 39 -10.26 -1.34 2.92
N LEU A 40 -10.97 -0.34 3.45
CA LEU A 40 -11.61 -0.41 4.77
C LEU A 40 -12.85 -1.30 4.84
N SER A 41 -13.46 -1.64 3.70
CA SER A 41 -14.61 -2.55 3.64
C SER A 41 -14.20 -4.02 3.53
N THR A 42 -12.96 -4.30 3.14
CA THR A 42 -12.45 -5.64 2.82
C THR A 42 -11.47 -6.19 3.86
N HIS A 43 -10.99 -5.35 4.78
CA HIS A 43 -10.05 -5.68 5.86
C HIS A 43 -10.65 -5.35 7.22
#